data_AF-A0A386TBA2-F1
#
_entry.id   AF-A0A386TBA2-F1
#
_cell.length_a   1.000
_cell.length_b   1.000
_cell.length_c   1.000
_cell.angle_alpha   90.00
_cell.angle_beta   90.00
_cell.angle_gamma   90.00
#
_symmetry.space_group_name_H-M   'P 1'
#
loop_
_entity.id
_entity.type
_entity.pdbx_description
1 polymer ?
#
loop_
_entity_poly.entity_id
_entity_poly.type
_entity_poly.pdbx_seq_one_letter_code
_entity_poly.pdbx_strand_id
1 'polypeptide(L)' 'MTQVVTGSPKLKTQLPTSNKNRVRFRDPRTKEYLHLSGTGRTKGTDYAWIGTHAQARAIRDQALSEDRPWPFIAVRPKSA' A
#
# COMPACT_ATOMS: atom_id res chain seq x y z
N MET A 1 31.36 9.24 17.05
CA MET A 1 30.20 8.76 17.83
C MET A 1 29.11 8.41 16.83
N THR A 2 28.81 7.12 16.69
CA THR A 2 27.92 6.57 15.65
C THR A 2 26.47 6.67 16.15
N GLN A 3 25.61 7.46 15.49
CA GLN A 3 24.19 7.48 15.80
C GLN A 3 23.40 6.76 14.71
N VAL A 4 23.10 5.50 14.99
CA VAL A 4 22.12 4.70 14.25
C VAL A 4 20.74 5.18 14.69
N VAL A 5 20.14 6.09 13.92
CA VAL A 5 18.75 6.52 14.17
C VAL A 5 17.83 5.55 13.44
N THR A 6 17.39 4.52 14.15
CA THR A 6 16.24 3.69 13.75
C THR A 6 14.96 4.50 13.95
N GLY A 7 14.74 5.49 13.07
CA GLY A 7 13.52 6.27 13.05
C GLY A 7 12.49 5.58 12.16
N SER A 8 11.67 4.69 12.73
CA SER A 8 10.44 4.25 12.08
C SER A 8 9.60 5.49 11.78
N PRO A 9 9.32 5.84 10.50
CA PRO A 9 8.48 6.99 10.24
C PRO A 9 7.06 6.62 10.68
N LYS A 10 6.61 7.27 11.75
CA LYS A 10 5.22 7.21 12.23
C LYS A 10 4.30 7.56 11.05
N LEU A 11 3.69 6.55 10.45
CA LEU A 11 2.56 6.71 9.56
C LEU A 11 1.43 7.37 10.35
N LYS A 12 1.36 8.70 10.27
CA LYS A 12 0.17 9.48 10.57
C LYS A 12 -0.91 8.99 9.61
N THR A 13 -1.66 7.99 10.04
CA THR A 13 -2.87 7.53 9.35
C THR A 13 -3.98 8.56 9.61
N GLN A 14 -3.84 9.77 9.07
CA GLN A 14 -4.99 10.62 8.81
C GLN A 14 -5.76 9.92 7.68
N LEU A 15 -6.76 9.12 8.03
CA LEU A 15 -7.73 8.57 7.09
C LEU A 15 -8.59 9.74 6.57
N PRO A 16 -8.40 10.19 5.31
CA PRO A 16 -9.32 11.15 4.74
C PRO A 16 -10.61 10.37 4.43
N THR A 17 -11.68 10.75 5.10
CA THR A 17 -13.07 10.33 4.92
C THR A 17 -13.58 10.78 3.54
N SER A 18 -13.03 10.24 2.46
CA SER A 18 -13.62 10.36 1.12
C SER A 18 -13.46 9.05 0.37
N ASN A 19 -14.49 8.21 0.48
CA ASN A 19 -14.55 6.87 -0.12
C ASN A 19 -14.50 6.89 -1.66
N LYS A 20 -14.63 8.06 -2.31
CA LYS A 20 -14.78 8.18 -3.77
C LYS A 20 -13.48 7.96 -4.56
N ASN A 21 -12.31 8.15 -3.96
CA ASN A 21 -11.00 8.06 -4.65
C ASN A 21 -10.04 7.01 -4.08
N ARG A 22 -10.58 6.00 -3.38
CA ARG A 22 -9.76 4.94 -2.81
C ARG A 22 -9.34 3.94 -3.89
N VAL A 23 -8.16 3.38 -3.73
CA VAL A 23 -7.58 2.32 -4.56
C VAL A 23 -7.01 1.22 -3.68
N ARG A 24 -7.04 0.01 -4.20
CA ARG A 24 -6.39 -1.17 -3.65
C ARG A 24 -5.27 -1.59 -4.59
N PHE A 25 -4.28 -2.27 -4.06
CA PHE A 25 -3.24 -2.89 -4.88
C PHE A 25 -3.58 -4.35 -5.09
N ARG A 26 -3.58 -4.80 -6.34
CA ARG A 26 -3.84 -6.18 -6.73
C ARG A 26 -2.70 -6.70 -7.60
N ASP A 27 -2.24 -7.91 -7.33
CA ASP A 27 -1.35 -8.64 -8.21
C ASP A 27 -2.18 -9.26 -9.35
N PRO A 28 -1.94 -8.90 -10.63
CA PRO A 28 -2.72 -9.44 -11.74
C PRO A 28 -2.42 -10.93 -12.01
N ARG A 29 -1.27 -11.43 -11.56
CA ARG A 29 -0.87 -12.84 -11.74
C ARG A 29 -1.52 -13.74 -10.71
N THR A 30 -1.41 -13.38 -9.43
CA THR A 30 -1.93 -14.21 -8.32
C THR A 30 -3.35 -13.85 -7.91
N LYS A 31 -3.89 -12.72 -8.40
CA LYS A 31 -5.17 -12.12 -8.00
C LYS A 31 -5.23 -11.71 -6.52
N GLU A 32 -4.11 -11.74 -5.80
CA GLU A 32 -4.00 -11.34 -4.39
C GLU A 32 -3.91 -9.83 -4.25
N TYR A 33 -4.20 -9.32 -3.06
CA TYR A 33 -4.09 -7.91 -2.74
C TYR A 33 -2.82 -7.62 -1.94
N LEU A 34 -2.35 -6.37 -1.98
CA LEU A 34 -1.31 -5.93 -1.06
C LEU A 34 -1.87 -5.98 0.37
N HIS A 35 -1.11 -6.55 1.29
CA HIS A 35 -1.49 -6.56 2.69
C HIS A 35 -1.45 -5.14 3.28
N LEU A 36 -2.31 -4.84 4.26
CA LEU A 36 -2.42 -3.52 4.88
C LEU A 36 -1.13 -2.99 5.53
N SER A 37 -0.15 -3.85 5.81
CA SER A 37 1.20 -3.48 6.25
C SER A 37 2.07 -2.85 5.15
N GLY A 38 1.57 -2.75 3.91
CA GLY A 38 2.34 -2.28 2.76
C GLY A 38 3.39 -3.28 2.26
N THR A 39 3.46 -4.45 2.89
CA THR A 39 4.43 -5.52 2.58
C THR A 39 3.74 -6.88 2.66
N GLY A 40 3.97 -7.71 1.63
CA GLY A 40 3.34 -9.02 1.52
C GLY A 40 2.01 -9.01 0.78
N ARG A 41 1.48 -10.21 0.54
CA ARG A 41 0.25 -10.46 -0.20
C ARG A 41 -0.81 -11.00 0.75
N THR A 42 -2.07 -10.66 0.51
CA THR A 42 -3.21 -11.21 1.22
C THR A 42 -4.28 -11.68 0.25
N LYS A 43 -4.97 -12.75 0.65
CA LYS A 43 -6.12 -13.28 -0.07
C LYS A 43 -7.37 -12.59 0.46
N GLY A 44 -8.19 -12.06 -0.44
CA GLY A 44 -9.41 -11.34 -0.08
C GLY A 44 -9.17 -9.87 0.25
N THR A 45 -10.26 -9.20 0.66
CA THR A 45 -10.25 -7.73 0.85
C THR A 45 -10.19 -7.29 2.30
N ASP A 46 -10.36 -8.21 3.26
CA ASP A 46 -10.42 -7.94 4.70
C ASP A 46 -9.13 -7.30 5.22
N TYR A 47 -7.99 -7.82 4.77
CA TYR A 47 -6.66 -7.30 5.12
C TYR A 47 -5.98 -6.58 3.95
N ALA A 48 -6.74 -6.22 2.92
CA ALA A 48 -6.20 -5.56 1.74
C ALA A 48 -5.96 -4.08 2.01
N TRP A 49 -4.77 -3.61 1.63
CA TRP A 49 -4.43 -2.20 1.67
C TRP A 49 -5.40 -1.39 0.83
N ILE A 50 -5.89 -0.27 1.39
CA ILE A 50 -6.80 0.65 0.72
C ILE A 50 -6.48 2.09 1.10
N GLY A 51 -6.11 2.90 0.11
CA GLY A 51 -5.72 4.30 0.29
C GLY A 51 -6.00 5.14 -0.93
N THR A 52 -5.53 6.37 -0.96
CA THR A 52 -5.67 7.26 -2.11
C THR A 52 -4.64 6.94 -3.21
N HIS A 53 -4.84 7.44 -4.43
CA HIS A 53 -3.83 7.36 -5.51
C HIS A 53 -2.47 7.96 -5.11
N ALA A 54 -2.47 9.04 -4.31
CA ALA A 54 -1.24 9.66 -3.84
C ALA A 54 -0.48 8.75 -2.86
N GLN A 55 -1.20 8.15 -1.90
CA GLN A 55 -0.61 7.17 -0.98
C GLN A 55 -0.11 5.93 -1.71
N ALA A 56 -0.85 5.48 -2.72
CA ALA A 56 -0.46 4.37 -3.56
C ALA A 56 0.88 4.63 -4.27
N ARG A 57 1.06 5.82 -4.84
CA ARG A 57 2.35 6.22 -5.45
C ARG A 57 3.47 6.22 -4.42
N ALA A 58 3.26 6.82 -3.24
CA ALA A 58 4.28 6.85 -2.19
C ALA A 58 4.77 5.45 -1.78
N ILE A 59 3.85 4.48 -1.63
CA ILE A 59 4.24 3.10 -1.28
C ILE A 59 4.98 2.43 -2.44
N ARG A 60 4.54 2.65 -3.68
CA ARG A 60 5.26 2.14 -4.86
C ARG A 60 6.68 2.71 -4.92
N ASP A 61 6.83 4.02 -4.75
CA ASP A 61 8.12 4.69 -4.82
C ASP A 61 9.05 4.24 -3.69
N GLN A 62 8.50 4.02 -2.49
CA GLN A 62 9.24 3.43 -1.37
C GLN A 62 9.69 1.99 -1.69
N ALA A 63 8.80 1.14 -2.21
CA ALA A 63 9.17 -0.24 -2.54
C ALA A 63 10.18 -0.33 -3.68
N LEU A 64 10.10 0.56 -4.67
CA LEU A 64 11.11 0.69 -5.73
C LEU A 64 12.45 1.16 -5.17
N SER A 65 12.44 2.06 -4.19
CA SER A 65 13.66 2.54 -3.51
C SER A 65 14.29 1.46 -2.61
N GLU A 66 13.50 0.49 -2.16
CA GLU A 66 13.97 -0.69 -1.41
C GLU A 66 14.35 -1.87 -2.33
N ASP A 67 14.45 -1.65 -3.66
CA ASP A 67 14.70 -2.67 -4.69
C ASP A 67 13.75 -3.88 -4.61
N ARG A 68 12.56 -3.68 -4.05
CA ARG A 68 11.58 -4.75 -3.90
C ARG A 68 10.81 -4.93 -5.20
N PRO A 69 10.58 -6.18 -5.64
CA PRO A 69 9.71 -6.45 -6.77
C PRO A 69 8.30 -5.94 -6.47
N TRP A 70 7.80 -5.03 -7.31
CA TRP A 70 6.47 -4.43 -7.21
C TRP A 70 5.54 -4.91 -8.33
N PRO A 71 4.94 -6.11 -8.23
CA PRO A 71 4.04 -6.66 -9.25
C PRO A 71 2.59 -6.13 -9.14
N PHE A 72 2.33 -5.16 -8.27
CA PHE A 72 0.96 -4.73 -7.94
C PHE A 72 0.45 -3.62 -8.86
N ILE A 73 -0.81 -3.75 -9.29
CA ILE A 73 -1.56 -2.71 -10.01
C ILE A 73 -2.58 -2.05 -9.08
N ALA A 74 -2.72 -0.73 -9.20
CA ALA A 74 -3.74 0.02 -8.47
C ALA A 74 -5.11 -0.20 -9.13
N VAL A 75 -6.04 -0.79 -8.40
CA VAL A 75 -7.42 -1.06 -8.82
C VAL A 75 -8.40 -0.27 -7.95
N ARG A 76 -9.43 0.30 -8.56
CA ARG A 76 -10.53 0.91 -7.79
C ARG A 76 -11.33 -0.19 -7.10
N PRO A 77 -11.61 -0.09 -5.78
CA PRO A 77 -12.55 -1.00 -5.15
C PRO A 77 -13.91 -0.80 -5.84
N LYS A 78 -14.55 -1.91 -6.21
CA LYS A 78 -15.92 -1.86 -6.72
C LYS A 78 -16.76 -1.22 -5.61
N SER A 79 -17.38 -0.06 -5.87
CA SER A 79 -18.44 0.44 -5.00
C SER A 79 -19.51 -0.64 -5.00
N ALA A 80 -19.75 -1.24 -3.84
CA ALA A 80 -20.94 -2.04 -3.58
C ALA A 80 -22.13 -1.10 -3.49
#